data_AF-A0A496N9R4-F1
#
_entry.id   AF-A0A496N9R4-F1
#
_cell.length_a   1.000
_cell.length_b   1.000
_cell.length_c   1.000
_cell.angle_alpha   90.00
_cell.angle_beta   90.00
_cell.angle_gamma   90.00
#
_symmetry.space_group_name_H-M   'P 1'
#
loop_
_entity.id
_entity.type
_entity.pdbx_description
1 polymer ?
#
loop_
_entity_poly.entity_id
_entity_poly.type
_entity_poly.pdbx_seq_one_letter_code
_entity_poly.pdbx_strand_id
1 'polypeptide(L)'
;MTEIARATLTQYGLTQLYTGYDSQREDLALTPKTAFLLKQLINSNTRALGNVILNSKKSDAVNSNSSDTVATSKAVKTAYDLANAALPLNNEGSKSVVIGNYNFVFQTDGNLVIANKATNEVLYAANRWVSKLGDTITGILRTSGIVSSQFGFGSYAQQYTSGAPFMVEETNANQKDTYYPIAKGRFRKQGQYGTAVSFGYTTKQGNGDGFGTGITINLIEDNGAVKNWLFQHSGDFVSAGDVKSSSGKSLNTAVQFSDFQYQKIGNFEIRRYPDGTMIQIFAVNVKENQLTTNQMKKFNWAVAFVEKPMVWVTANATDNANGAQVDIGALAGIVISDCTPAICAYRTGEIWGDKNHNPTMQFLAIGRWK
;
A
#
# COMPACT_ATOMS: atom_id res chain seq x y z
N MET A 1 -39.86 -80.96 -73.67
CA MET A 1 -39.74 -79.67 -72.95
C MET A 1 -39.17 -78.67 -73.93
N THR A 2 -39.87 -77.56 -74.21
CA THR A 2 -39.35 -76.46 -75.03
C THR A 2 -38.37 -75.66 -74.19
N GLU A 3 -37.10 -75.62 -74.60
CA GLU A 3 -36.06 -74.83 -73.93
C GLU A 3 -36.37 -73.33 -74.11
N ILE A 4 -36.30 -72.54 -73.03
CA ILE A 4 -36.52 -71.10 -73.09
C ILE A 4 -35.31 -70.44 -73.77
N ALA A 5 -35.54 -69.63 -74.81
CA ALA A 5 -34.49 -68.93 -75.54
C ALA A 5 -33.74 -67.90 -74.66
N ARG A 6 -32.50 -67.54 -75.03
CA ARG A 6 -31.75 -66.44 -74.37
C ARG A 6 -32.36 -65.09 -74.69
N ALA A 7 -32.26 -64.16 -73.73
CA ALA A 7 -32.68 -62.77 -73.95
C ALA A 7 -31.77 -62.08 -74.98
N THR A 8 -32.36 -61.27 -75.84
CA THR A 8 -31.66 -60.34 -76.75
C THR A 8 -32.20 -58.92 -76.55
N LEU A 9 -31.64 -57.94 -77.24
CA LEU A 9 -32.16 -56.56 -77.21
C LEU A 9 -33.60 -56.42 -77.72
N THR A 10 -34.11 -57.41 -78.48
CA THR A 10 -35.43 -57.36 -79.13
C THR A 10 -36.36 -58.51 -78.73
N GLN A 11 -35.88 -59.50 -77.97
CA GLN A 11 -36.64 -60.68 -77.59
C GLN A 11 -36.46 -61.03 -76.11
N TYR A 12 -37.56 -61.28 -75.41
CA TYR A 12 -37.57 -61.78 -74.03
C TYR A 12 -36.98 -63.20 -73.95
N GLY A 13 -36.23 -63.49 -72.89
CA GLY A 13 -35.62 -64.81 -72.67
C GLY A 13 -34.80 -64.90 -71.38
N LEU A 14 -34.01 -65.96 -71.23
CA LEU A 14 -33.08 -66.15 -70.11
C LEU A 14 -31.82 -65.31 -70.29
N THR A 15 -31.43 -64.53 -69.28
CA THR A 15 -30.16 -63.77 -69.24
C THR A 15 -29.27 -64.29 -68.11
N GLN A 16 -27.96 -64.26 -68.31
CA GLN A 16 -26.98 -64.65 -67.30
C GLN A 16 -26.63 -63.45 -66.42
N LEU A 17 -26.74 -63.62 -65.10
CA LEU A 17 -26.30 -62.62 -64.13
C LEU A 17 -24.77 -62.51 -64.12
N TYR A 18 -24.25 -61.29 -64.18
CA TYR A 18 -22.81 -61.02 -64.19
C TYR A 18 -22.36 -60.23 -62.95
N THR A 19 -21.31 -60.74 -62.31
CA THR A 19 -20.66 -60.10 -61.15
C THR A 19 -19.25 -59.63 -61.52
N GLY A 20 -19.19 -58.61 -62.37
CA GLY A 20 -17.99 -57.87 -62.79
C GLY A 20 -18.37 -56.54 -63.46
N TYR A 21 -17.41 -55.68 -63.79
CA TYR A 21 -17.65 -54.33 -64.33
C TYR A 21 -16.75 -53.96 -65.54
N ASP A 22 -16.22 -54.99 -66.20
CA ASP A 22 -15.24 -54.95 -67.29
C ASP A 22 -15.77 -55.58 -68.60
N SER A 23 -17.06 -55.94 -68.64
CA SER A 23 -17.70 -56.54 -69.81
C SER A 23 -18.57 -55.53 -70.56
N GLN A 24 -18.51 -55.59 -71.90
CA GLN A 24 -19.38 -54.81 -72.81
C GLN A 24 -20.48 -55.69 -73.45
N ARG A 25 -20.65 -56.94 -72.99
CA ARG A 25 -21.72 -57.83 -73.50
C ARG A 25 -23.11 -57.33 -73.10
N GLU A 26 -24.02 -57.36 -74.06
CA GLU A 26 -25.40 -56.88 -73.89
C GLU A 26 -26.41 -57.98 -73.52
N ASP A 27 -25.97 -59.25 -73.48
CA ASP A 27 -26.81 -60.40 -73.11
C ASP A 27 -26.66 -60.81 -71.62
N LEU A 28 -25.94 -60.00 -70.84
CA LEU A 28 -25.71 -60.19 -69.40
C LEU A 28 -26.49 -59.16 -68.58
N ALA A 29 -27.03 -59.59 -67.43
CA ALA A 29 -27.71 -58.70 -66.50
C ALA A 29 -26.81 -58.34 -65.30
N LEU A 30 -26.76 -57.06 -64.94
CA LEU A 30 -25.99 -56.54 -63.80
C LEU A 30 -26.56 -57.05 -62.48
N THR A 31 -25.71 -57.59 -61.60
CA THR A 31 -26.13 -57.96 -60.23
C THR A 31 -26.14 -56.75 -59.27
N PRO A 32 -27.02 -56.75 -58.24
CA PRO A 32 -26.98 -55.72 -57.18
C PRO A 32 -25.62 -55.61 -56.48
N LYS A 33 -24.89 -56.72 -56.35
CA LYS A 33 -23.53 -56.76 -55.80
C LYS A 33 -22.56 -55.92 -56.62
N THR A 34 -22.59 -56.02 -57.95
CA THR A 34 -21.79 -55.19 -58.85
C THR A 34 -22.18 -53.71 -58.72
N ALA A 35 -23.47 -53.39 -58.68
CA ALA A 35 -23.94 -52.01 -58.54
C ALA A 35 -23.45 -51.35 -57.24
N PHE A 36 -23.44 -52.09 -56.13
CA PHE A 36 -22.91 -51.62 -54.85
C PHE A 36 -21.40 -51.35 -54.89
N LEU A 37 -20.62 -52.25 -55.51
CA LEU A 37 -19.18 -52.06 -55.69
C LEU A 37 -18.87 -50.83 -56.57
N LEU A 38 -19.63 -50.63 -57.64
CA LEU A 38 -19.51 -49.46 -58.50
C LEU A 38 -19.81 -48.16 -57.72
N LYS A 39 -20.86 -48.15 -56.90
CA LYS A 39 -21.18 -47.02 -56.00
C LYS A 39 -20.07 -46.74 -55.00
N GLN A 40 -19.44 -47.77 -54.43
CA GLN A 40 -18.31 -47.59 -53.53
C GLN A 40 -17.12 -46.95 -54.24
N LEU A 41 -16.79 -47.42 -55.45
CA LEU A 41 -15.72 -46.84 -56.26
C LEU A 41 -16.01 -45.38 -56.62
N ILE A 42 -17.24 -45.07 -57.07
CA ILE A 42 -17.68 -43.69 -57.36
C ILE A 42 -17.52 -42.81 -56.12
N ASN A 43 -18.05 -43.22 -54.98
CA ASN A 43 -17.94 -42.46 -53.73
C ASN A 43 -16.47 -42.26 -53.31
N SER A 44 -15.62 -43.28 -53.52
CA SER A 44 -14.19 -43.18 -53.24
C SER A 44 -13.53 -42.11 -54.12
N ASN A 45 -13.80 -42.14 -55.43
CA ASN A 45 -13.26 -41.16 -56.38
C ASN A 45 -13.79 -39.75 -56.12
N THR A 46 -15.08 -39.59 -55.82
CA THR A 46 -15.66 -38.28 -55.47
C THR A 46 -14.98 -37.68 -54.23
N ARG A 47 -14.74 -38.48 -53.18
CA ARG A 47 -14.00 -38.01 -52.00
C ARG A 47 -12.55 -37.67 -52.31
N ALA A 48 -11.87 -38.49 -53.12
CA ALA A 48 -10.48 -38.25 -53.51
C ALA A 48 -10.33 -36.94 -54.32
N LEU A 49 -11.25 -36.69 -55.26
CA LEU A 49 -11.24 -35.50 -56.10
C LEU A 49 -11.69 -34.23 -55.37
N GLY A 50 -12.62 -34.36 -54.40
CA GLY A 50 -13.07 -33.23 -53.58
C GLY A 50 -11.98 -32.60 -52.70
N ASN A 51 -10.89 -33.33 -52.42
CA ASN A 51 -9.80 -32.88 -51.56
C ASN A 51 -8.57 -32.34 -52.32
N VAL A 52 -8.63 -32.26 -53.67
CA VAL A 52 -7.48 -31.84 -54.49
C VAL A 52 -7.65 -30.38 -54.91
N ILE A 53 -6.66 -29.56 -54.57
CA ILE A 53 -6.51 -28.20 -55.11
C ILE A 53 -5.76 -28.28 -56.45
N LEU A 54 -6.42 -27.86 -57.53
CA LEU A 54 -5.82 -27.80 -58.87
C LEU A 54 -4.62 -26.85 -58.93
N ASN A 55 -3.59 -27.20 -59.70
CA ASN A 55 -2.40 -26.36 -59.84
C ASN A 55 -2.69 -24.98 -60.43
N SER A 56 -3.71 -24.85 -61.30
CA SER A 56 -4.17 -23.57 -61.84
C SER A 56 -4.83 -22.65 -60.80
N LYS A 57 -5.17 -23.17 -59.62
CA LYS A 57 -5.76 -22.40 -58.50
C LYS A 57 -4.76 -22.10 -57.39
N LYS A 58 -3.51 -22.54 -57.52
CA LYS A 58 -2.42 -22.20 -56.59
C LYS A 58 -1.70 -20.96 -57.10
N SER A 59 -1.41 -20.01 -56.22
CA SER A 59 -0.69 -18.79 -56.56
C SER A 59 0.55 -18.60 -55.70
N ASP A 60 1.67 -18.32 -56.36
CA ASP A 60 2.92 -17.90 -55.72
C ASP A 60 3.00 -16.38 -55.50
N ALA A 61 2.02 -15.61 -56.00
CA ALA A 61 2.02 -14.16 -55.91
C ALA A 61 1.63 -13.67 -54.50
N VAL A 62 2.37 -12.71 -53.96
CA VAL A 62 2.14 -12.10 -52.62
C VAL A 62 1.22 -10.88 -52.65
N ASN A 63 0.75 -10.48 -53.83
CA ASN A 63 -0.12 -9.33 -54.07
C ASN A 63 -1.36 -9.69 -54.91
N SER A 64 -1.73 -10.97 -54.96
CA SER A 64 -2.91 -11.41 -55.70
C SER A 64 -4.18 -10.88 -55.05
N ASN A 65 -5.01 -10.18 -55.82
CA ASN A 65 -6.34 -9.75 -55.40
C ASN A 65 -7.45 -10.76 -55.78
N SER A 66 -7.09 -11.95 -56.27
CA SER A 66 -8.07 -12.97 -56.65
C SER A 66 -8.72 -13.62 -55.43
N SER A 67 -10.05 -13.68 -55.42
CA SER A 67 -10.84 -14.45 -54.44
C SER A 67 -10.84 -15.96 -54.69
N ASP A 68 -10.31 -16.40 -55.84
CA ASP A 68 -10.51 -17.76 -56.34
C ASP A 68 -9.27 -18.65 -56.22
N THR A 69 -8.11 -18.05 -55.96
CA THR A 69 -6.83 -18.76 -55.85
C THR A 69 -6.40 -18.88 -54.41
N VAL A 70 -5.75 -19.98 -54.06
CA VAL A 70 -5.14 -20.19 -52.73
C VAL A 70 -3.65 -19.86 -52.78
N ALA A 71 -3.15 -19.23 -51.72
CA ALA A 71 -1.71 -18.94 -51.58
C ALA A 71 -0.91 -20.23 -51.37
N THR A 72 0.22 -20.37 -52.06
CA THR A 72 1.18 -21.45 -51.80
C THR A 72 1.99 -21.15 -50.54
N SER A 73 2.62 -22.18 -49.95
CA SER A 73 3.58 -22.00 -48.85
C SER A 73 4.71 -21.04 -49.22
N LYS A 74 5.11 -21.00 -50.50
CA LYS A 74 6.10 -20.06 -51.02
C LYS A 74 5.58 -18.61 -50.98
N ALA A 75 4.34 -18.36 -51.41
CA ALA A 75 3.72 -17.04 -51.28
C ALA A 75 3.62 -16.61 -49.81
N VAL A 76 3.13 -17.50 -48.94
CA VAL A 76 2.98 -17.22 -47.49
C VAL A 76 4.34 -16.92 -46.86
N LYS A 77 5.36 -17.73 -47.13
CA LYS A 77 6.72 -17.48 -46.63
C LYS A 77 7.27 -16.15 -47.16
N THR A 78 7.11 -15.87 -48.45
CA THR A 78 7.61 -14.63 -49.06
C THR A 78 6.93 -13.40 -48.44
N ALA A 79 5.61 -13.44 -48.23
CA ALA A 79 4.88 -12.36 -47.56
C ALA A 79 5.32 -12.18 -46.09
N TYR A 80 5.55 -13.28 -45.37
CA TYR A 80 6.08 -13.24 -44.01
C TYR A 80 7.49 -12.63 -43.95
N ASP A 81 8.40 -13.08 -44.83
CA ASP A 81 9.76 -12.55 -44.91
C ASP A 81 9.76 -11.05 -45.26
N LEU A 82 8.90 -10.62 -46.19
CA LEU A 82 8.69 -9.20 -46.54
C LEU A 82 8.16 -8.39 -45.35
N ALA A 83 7.16 -8.88 -44.63
CA ALA A 83 6.61 -8.22 -43.44
C ALA A 83 7.65 -8.14 -42.31
N ASN A 84 8.46 -9.18 -42.13
CA ASN A 84 9.55 -9.21 -41.17
C ASN A 84 10.70 -8.27 -41.58
N ALA A 85 11.00 -8.15 -42.88
CA ALA A 85 11.95 -7.17 -43.41
C ALA A 85 11.41 -5.73 -43.39
N ALA A 86 10.09 -5.56 -43.35
CA ALA A 86 9.40 -4.27 -43.21
C ALA A 86 9.34 -3.77 -41.76
N LEU A 87 9.93 -4.48 -40.78
CA LEU A 87 10.44 -3.83 -39.57
C LEU A 87 11.31 -2.64 -40.02
N PRO A 88 11.11 -1.47 -39.40
CA PRO A 88 11.15 -0.19 -40.07
C PRO A 88 12.54 0.03 -40.63
N LEU A 89 12.75 -0.22 -41.93
CA LEU A 89 14.05 0.01 -42.55
C LEU A 89 13.95 1.04 -43.67
N ASN A 90 12.84 1.17 -44.37
CA ASN A 90 12.78 2.04 -45.55
C ASN A 90 11.39 2.66 -45.76
N ASN A 91 11.08 3.77 -45.08
CA ASN A 91 10.05 4.68 -45.59
C ASN A 91 10.60 5.35 -46.86
N GLU A 92 9.76 5.56 -47.88
CA GLU A 92 10.16 6.31 -49.08
C GLU A 92 10.78 7.66 -48.68
N GLY A 93 11.98 7.95 -49.21
CA GLY A 93 12.74 9.16 -48.89
C GLY A 93 13.75 9.06 -47.73
N SER A 94 13.88 7.89 -47.09
CA SER A 94 14.94 7.66 -46.09
C SER A 94 16.33 7.80 -46.72
N LYS A 95 17.28 8.39 -45.99
CA LYS A 95 18.68 8.51 -46.44
C LYS A 95 19.56 7.50 -45.74
N SER A 96 20.46 6.86 -46.46
CA SER A 96 21.41 5.91 -45.89
C SER A 96 22.85 6.35 -46.06
N VAL A 97 23.68 5.98 -45.07
CA VAL A 97 25.13 6.14 -45.10
C VAL A 97 25.74 4.81 -44.67
N VAL A 98 26.67 4.29 -45.48
CA VAL A 98 27.39 3.05 -45.16
C VAL A 98 28.75 3.40 -44.57
N ILE A 99 29.05 2.86 -43.38
CA ILE A 99 30.35 3.00 -42.73
C ILE A 99 30.83 1.60 -42.34
N GLY A 100 31.86 1.10 -43.05
CA GLY A 100 32.35 -0.26 -42.88
C GLY A 100 31.28 -1.31 -43.17
N ASN A 101 31.05 -2.21 -42.21
CA ASN A 101 30.06 -3.30 -42.31
C ASN A 101 28.65 -2.87 -41.85
N TYR A 102 28.42 -1.59 -41.60
CA TYR A 102 27.18 -1.09 -41.05
C TYR A 102 26.49 -0.13 -42.02
N ASN A 103 25.17 -0.27 -42.14
CA ASN A 103 24.30 0.64 -42.85
C ASN A 103 23.52 1.48 -41.84
N PHE A 104 23.71 2.80 -41.89
CA PHE A 104 23.00 3.78 -41.06
C PHE A 104 21.88 4.36 -41.89
N VAL A 105 20.63 4.17 -41.48
CA VAL A 105 19.45 4.68 -42.19
C VAL A 105 18.75 5.73 -41.35
N PHE A 106 18.73 6.96 -41.85
CA PHE A 106 17.97 8.09 -41.32
C PHE A 106 16.60 8.11 -41.98
N GLN A 107 15.59 7.76 -41.20
CA GLN A 107 14.22 7.61 -41.70
C GLN A 107 13.45 8.92 -41.67
N THR A 108 12.45 9.04 -42.55
CA THR A 108 11.62 10.24 -42.66
C THR A 108 10.74 10.51 -41.44
N ASP A 109 10.51 9.51 -40.60
CA ASP A 109 9.78 9.62 -39.33
C ASP A 109 10.65 10.08 -38.14
N GLY A 110 11.96 10.28 -38.39
CA GLY A 110 12.94 10.73 -37.40
C GLY A 110 13.68 9.59 -36.69
N ASN A 111 13.53 8.34 -37.15
CA ASN A 111 14.24 7.20 -36.58
C ASN A 111 15.66 7.07 -37.16
N LEU A 112 16.57 6.50 -36.36
CA LEU A 112 17.85 5.99 -36.81
C LEU A 112 17.87 4.47 -36.68
N VAL A 113 18.19 3.80 -37.79
CA VAL A 113 18.34 2.35 -37.83
C VAL A 113 19.75 2.00 -38.28
N ILE A 114 20.41 1.11 -37.55
CA ILE A 114 21.73 0.59 -37.88
C ILE A 114 21.57 -0.90 -38.13
N ALA A 115 21.93 -1.33 -39.33
CA ALA A 115 21.89 -2.73 -39.72
C ALA A 115 23.27 -3.20 -40.19
N ASN A 116 23.53 -4.49 -40.04
CA ASN A 116 24.67 -5.13 -40.69
C ASN A 116 24.46 -5.13 -42.21
N LYS A 117 25.43 -4.62 -42.96
CA LYS A 117 25.37 -4.49 -44.42
C LYS A 117 25.27 -5.83 -45.14
N ALA A 118 25.90 -6.89 -44.61
CA ALA A 118 25.97 -8.19 -45.27
C ALA A 118 24.73 -9.04 -44.96
N THR A 119 24.22 -8.98 -43.74
CA THR A 119 23.13 -9.83 -43.27
C THR A 119 21.78 -9.13 -43.22
N ASN A 120 21.75 -7.79 -43.33
CA ASN A 120 20.59 -6.94 -43.07
C ASN A 120 20.01 -7.08 -41.65
N GLU A 121 20.77 -7.66 -40.71
CA GLU A 121 20.37 -7.76 -39.32
C GLU A 121 20.31 -6.37 -38.67
N VAL A 122 19.18 -6.03 -38.06
CA VAL A 122 19.01 -4.76 -37.34
C VAL A 122 19.72 -4.86 -35.99
N LEU A 123 20.79 -4.10 -35.83
CA LEU A 123 21.58 -4.03 -34.60
C LEU A 123 21.07 -2.93 -33.67
N TYR A 124 20.46 -1.88 -34.23
CA TYR A 124 19.90 -0.77 -33.48
C TYR A 124 18.73 -0.16 -34.23
N ALA A 125 17.60 0.05 -33.55
CA ALA A 125 16.46 0.77 -34.10
C ALA A 125 15.80 1.61 -32.99
N ALA A 126 16.03 2.92 -33.04
CA ALA A 126 15.42 3.85 -32.10
C ALA A 126 14.31 4.65 -32.78
N ASN A 127 13.13 4.67 -32.16
CA ASN A 127 12.11 5.66 -32.51
C ASN A 127 12.27 6.87 -31.60
N ARG A 128 12.82 7.96 -32.16
CA ARG A 128 12.93 9.27 -31.51
C ARG A 128 13.35 9.23 -30.04
N TRP A 129 14.36 8.42 -29.67
CA TRP A 129 15.20 8.49 -28.44
C TRP A 129 15.35 7.22 -27.56
N VAL A 130 14.63 6.10 -27.80
CA VAL A 130 14.92 4.82 -27.09
C VAL A 130 14.79 3.63 -28.05
N SER A 131 15.70 2.66 -27.93
CA SER A 131 15.65 1.41 -28.70
C SER A 131 14.38 0.62 -28.38
N LYS A 132 13.69 0.13 -29.41
CA LYS A 132 12.50 -0.74 -29.23
C LYS A 132 12.85 -2.17 -28.81
N LEU A 133 14.15 -2.52 -28.81
CA LEU A 133 14.64 -3.85 -28.46
C LEU A 133 14.83 -4.03 -26.94
N GLY A 134 14.45 -3.03 -26.14
CA GLY A 134 14.79 -2.94 -24.73
C GLY A 134 16.19 -2.33 -24.59
N ASP A 135 16.28 -1.23 -23.85
CA ASP A 135 17.56 -0.59 -23.54
C ASP A 135 17.55 -0.07 -22.11
N THR A 136 18.71 -0.11 -21.47
CA THR A 136 18.91 0.45 -20.13
C THR A 136 19.51 1.83 -20.28
N ILE A 137 18.74 2.88 -19.99
CA ILE A 137 19.29 4.24 -19.99
C ILE A 137 20.19 4.40 -18.77
N THR A 138 21.50 4.28 -18.96
CA THR A 138 22.49 4.61 -17.93
C THR A 138 22.72 6.12 -17.92
N GLY A 139 21.80 6.87 -17.30
CA GLY A 139 21.87 8.34 -17.23
C GLY A 139 20.65 8.99 -16.59
N ILE A 140 20.77 10.28 -16.25
CA ILE A 140 19.64 11.05 -15.69
C ILE A 140 18.60 11.29 -16.80
N LEU A 141 17.41 10.70 -16.66
CA LEU A 141 16.27 11.00 -17.51
C LEU A 141 15.71 12.40 -17.17
N ARG A 142 15.76 13.32 -18.13
CA ARG A 142 15.07 14.63 -18.03
C ARG A 142 13.77 14.56 -18.82
N THR A 143 12.64 14.49 -18.13
CA THR A 143 11.31 14.45 -18.77
C THR A 143 10.27 15.20 -17.96
N SER A 144 9.23 15.71 -18.61
CA SER A 144 8.09 16.35 -17.97
C SER A 144 6.97 15.33 -17.79
N GLY A 145 6.59 15.05 -16.54
CA GLY A 145 5.51 14.11 -16.22
C GLY A 145 5.89 12.65 -16.44
N ILE A 146 6.58 12.03 -15.47
CA ILE A 146 6.67 10.57 -15.40
C ILE A 146 5.40 10.08 -14.74
N VAL A 147 4.59 9.31 -15.49
CA VAL A 147 3.45 8.59 -14.94
C VAL A 147 3.82 7.12 -14.92
N SER A 148 3.92 6.54 -13.72
CA SER A 148 4.00 5.10 -13.55
C SER A 148 2.59 4.54 -13.35
N SER A 149 2.29 3.39 -13.94
CA SER A 149 1.03 2.66 -13.72
C SER A 149 1.03 1.95 -12.37
N GLN A 150 1.21 2.69 -11.28
CA GLN A 150 1.21 2.10 -9.94
C GLN A 150 -0.23 1.93 -9.48
N PHE A 151 -0.69 0.69 -9.51
CA PHE A 151 -1.92 0.27 -8.84
C PHE A 151 -1.58 -0.11 -7.39
N GLY A 152 -2.48 0.21 -6.46
CA GLY A 152 -2.33 -0.26 -5.07
C GLY A 152 -2.26 -1.78 -5.02
N PHE A 153 -1.37 -2.33 -4.20
CA PHE A 153 -1.11 -3.77 -4.14
C PHE A 153 -1.53 -4.39 -2.80
N GLY A 154 -2.78 -4.86 -2.68
CA GLY A 154 -3.23 -5.70 -1.57
C GLY A 154 -3.07 -5.09 -0.16
N SER A 155 -2.95 -5.97 0.84
CA SER A 155 -2.81 -5.64 2.26
C SER A 155 -1.39 -5.23 2.66
N TYR A 156 -1.22 -4.66 3.88
CA TYR A 156 0.10 -4.28 4.40
C TYR A 156 1.12 -5.42 4.36
N ALA A 157 0.71 -6.68 4.60
CA ALA A 157 1.60 -7.84 4.56
C ALA A 157 2.13 -8.14 3.15
N GLN A 158 1.34 -7.83 2.11
CA GLN A 158 1.66 -8.12 0.72
C GLN A 158 2.55 -7.05 0.08
N GLN A 159 2.76 -5.91 0.76
CA GLN A 159 3.59 -4.81 0.25
C GLN A 159 5.05 -5.24 0.04
N TYR A 160 5.61 -6.10 0.90
CA TYR A 160 7.02 -6.50 0.81
C TYR A 160 7.36 -7.29 -0.46
N THR A 161 6.48 -8.18 -0.90
CA THR A 161 6.69 -9.02 -2.11
C THR A 161 6.12 -8.38 -3.38
N SER A 162 5.51 -7.20 -3.26
CA SER A 162 4.95 -6.47 -4.40
C SER A 162 6.03 -5.74 -5.18
N GLY A 163 5.85 -5.58 -6.50
CA GLY A 163 6.76 -4.78 -7.31
C GLY A 163 6.77 -3.33 -6.85
N ALA A 164 7.89 -2.87 -6.27
CA ALA A 164 7.97 -1.52 -5.74
C ALA A 164 8.33 -0.50 -6.84
N PRO A 165 7.77 0.72 -6.76
CA PRO A 165 8.16 1.87 -7.58
C PRO A 165 9.65 2.22 -7.56
N PHE A 166 10.26 2.01 -6.39
CA PHE A 166 11.63 2.36 -6.08
C PHE A 166 12.20 1.15 -5.32
N MET A 167 13.15 0.46 -5.95
CA MET A 167 13.90 -0.63 -5.34
C MET A 167 15.35 -0.19 -5.16
N VAL A 168 15.89 -0.37 -3.96
CA VAL A 168 17.33 -0.28 -3.73
C VAL A 168 17.83 -1.72 -3.71
N GLU A 169 18.49 -2.13 -4.79
CA GLU A 169 19.01 -3.48 -4.97
C GLU A 169 19.99 -3.87 -3.85
N GLU A 170 20.02 -5.17 -3.56
CA GLU A 170 20.72 -5.78 -2.41
C GLU A 170 22.20 -5.41 -2.34
N THR A 171 22.87 -5.25 -3.48
CA THR A 171 24.30 -4.90 -3.57
C THR A 171 24.64 -3.59 -2.89
N ASN A 172 23.70 -2.63 -2.83
CA ASN A 172 23.91 -1.32 -2.25
C ASN A 172 23.15 -1.10 -0.93
N ALA A 173 22.15 -1.92 -0.58
CA ALA A 173 21.33 -1.74 0.64
C ALA A 173 21.96 -2.30 1.93
N ASN A 174 23.10 -2.97 1.83
CA ASN A 174 23.82 -3.57 2.96
C ASN A 174 24.68 -2.57 3.76
N GLN A 175 24.81 -1.33 3.28
CA GLN A 175 25.60 -0.30 3.94
C GLN A 175 24.95 0.11 5.27
N LYS A 176 25.75 0.12 6.34
CA LYS A 176 25.34 0.60 7.66
C LYS A 176 25.14 2.13 7.63
N ASP A 177 24.23 2.65 8.44
CA ASP A 177 24.05 4.09 8.67
C ASP A 177 23.81 4.91 7.39
N THR A 178 23.19 4.31 6.37
CA THR A 178 23.03 4.91 5.05
C THR A 178 21.59 5.31 4.79
N TYR A 179 21.38 6.58 4.40
CA TYR A 179 20.07 7.14 4.10
C TYR A 179 19.80 7.15 2.59
N TYR A 180 18.72 6.48 2.19
CA TYR A 180 18.26 6.39 0.81
C TYR A 180 17.02 7.28 0.62
N PRO A 181 17.17 8.49 0.03
CA PRO A 181 16.02 9.32 -0.27
C PRO A 181 15.21 8.73 -1.42
N ILE A 182 13.92 8.50 -1.20
CA ILE A 182 12.96 8.07 -2.23
C ILE A 182 12.40 9.29 -2.95
N ALA A 183 12.19 10.39 -2.22
CA ALA A 183 11.85 11.70 -2.77
C ALA A 183 12.77 12.76 -2.17
N LYS A 184 13.29 13.68 -2.99
CA LYS A 184 14.17 14.75 -2.53
C LYS A 184 13.97 16.02 -3.34
N GLY A 185 13.81 17.14 -2.63
CA GLY A 185 13.81 18.48 -3.18
C GLY A 185 14.98 19.28 -2.61
N ARG A 186 15.66 20.05 -3.47
CA ARG A 186 16.66 21.04 -3.04
C ARG A 186 16.18 22.43 -3.45
N PHE A 187 16.08 23.32 -2.47
CA PHE A 187 15.59 24.68 -2.63
C PHE A 187 16.71 25.65 -2.33
N ARG A 188 17.25 26.27 -3.38
CA ARG A 188 18.34 27.24 -3.27
C ARG A 188 18.31 28.20 -4.45
N LYS A 189 18.54 29.49 -4.18
CA LYS A 189 18.91 30.50 -5.18
C LYS A 189 20.42 30.75 -5.10
N GLN A 190 21.05 31.04 -6.23
CA GLN A 190 22.48 31.38 -6.27
C GLN A 190 22.77 32.55 -5.31
N GLY A 191 23.78 32.39 -4.46
CA GLY A 191 24.19 33.39 -3.46
C GLY A 191 23.30 33.49 -2.21
N GLN A 192 22.30 32.62 -2.04
CA GLN A 192 21.44 32.59 -0.85
C GLN A 192 21.55 31.26 -0.09
N TYR A 193 21.12 31.30 1.18
CA TYR A 193 20.94 30.12 2.01
C TYR A 193 19.98 29.13 1.32
N GLY A 194 20.30 27.85 1.43
CA GLY A 194 19.53 26.76 0.82
C GLY A 194 19.16 25.68 1.82
N THR A 195 18.12 24.93 1.48
CA THR A 195 17.71 23.74 2.22
C THR A 195 17.45 22.59 1.25
N ALA A 196 17.63 21.36 1.71
CA ALA A 196 17.07 20.20 1.06
C ALA A 196 16.14 19.47 2.04
N VAL A 197 15.02 19.00 1.50
CA VAL A 197 14.09 18.11 2.19
C VAL A 197 14.07 16.80 1.45
N SER A 198 14.02 15.71 2.19
CA SER A 198 13.88 14.37 1.63
C SER A 198 13.04 13.48 2.51
N PHE A 199 12.37 12.54 1.85
CA PHE A 199 11.65 11.43 2.44
C PHE A 199 12.32 10.14 1.98
N GLY A 200 12.67 9.27 2.92
CA GLY A 200 13.43 8.07 2.59
C GLY A 200 13.53 7.08 3.72
N TYR A 201 14.44 6.13 3.55
CA TYR A 201 14.69 5.06 4.50
C TYR A 201 16.15 5.06 4.94
N THR A 202 16.39 4.90 6.24
CA THR A 202 17.74 4.77 6.78
C THR A 202 18.00 3.29 7.09
N THR A 203 19.08 2.73 6.55
CA THR A 203 19.48 1.34 6.80
C THR A 203 19.90 1.10 8.26
N LYS A 204 20.27 -0.14 8.56
CA LYS A 204 20.59 -0.59 9.92
C LYS A 204 21.68 0.26 10.57
N GLN A 205 21.53 0.53 11.86
CA GLN A 205 22.52 1.26 12.69
C GLN A 205 23.36 0.32 13.58
N GLY A 206 23.05 -0.98 13.58
CA GLY A 206 23.76 -2.03 14.32
C GLY A 206 24.72 -2.86 13.46
N ASN A 207 25.50 -3.72 14.13
CA ASN A 207 26.30 -4.75 13.46
C ASN A 207 25.42 -6.00 13.18
N GLY A 208 25.80 -6.81 12.19
CA GLY A 208 25.04 -8.00 11.80
C GLY A 208 23.84 -7.67 10.89
N ASP A 209 22.96 -8.63 10.66
CA ASP A 209 21.74 -8.42 9.88
C ASP A 209 20.64 -7.77 10.72
N GLY A 210 19.81 -6.96 10.10
CA GLY A 210 18.75 -6.25 10.80
C GLY A 210 18.00 -5.26 9.94
N PHE A 211 16.92 -4.75 10.52
CA PHE A 211 16.11 -3.70 9.91
C PHE A 211 16.79 -2.33 10.04
N GLY A 212 16.39 -1.41 9.17
CA GLY A 212 16.80 -0.01 9.25
C GLY A 212 16.20 0.71 10.44
N THR A 213 16.44 2.02 10.54
CA THR A 213 15.83 2.86 11.59
C THR A 213 14.39 3.26 11.24
N GLY A 214 13.90 2.82 10.08
CA GLY A 214 12.57 3.11 9.57
C GLY A 214 12.53 4.32 8.63
N ILE A 215 11.33 4.89 8.47
CA ILE A 215 11.08 5.99 7.53
C ILE A 215 11.59 7.29 8.16
N THR A 216 12.34 8.07 7.39
CA THR A 216 12.95 9.34 7.84
C THR A 216 12.54 10.49 6.92
N ILE A 217 11.96 11.54 7.52
CA ILE A 217 11.91 12.88 6.92
C ILE A 217 13.19 13.59 7.36
N ASN A 218 14.03 13.97 6.40
CA ASN A 218 15.28 14.67 6.62
C ASN A 218 15.17 16.09 6.06
N LEU A 219 15.50 17.07 6.89
CA LEU A 219 15.75 18.44 6.49
C LEU A 219 17.20 18.75 6.77
N ILE A 220 17.92 19.21 5.74
CA ILE A 220 19.29 19.67 5.86
C ILE A 220 19.40 21.11 5.36
N GLU A 221 20.09 21.94 6.12
CA GLU A 221 20.48 23.30 5.77
C GLU A 221 21.85 23.28 5.06
N ASP A 222 22.15 24.29 4.25
CA ASP A 222 23.42 24.36 3.52
C ASP A 222 24.65 24.61 4.42
N ASN A 223 24.43 25.01 5.67
CA ASN A 223 25.43 25.06 6.74
C ASN A 223 25.73 23.67 7.37
N GLY A 224 25.02 22.62 6.94
CA GLY A 224 25.17 21.25 7.46
C GLY A 224 24.29 20.91 8.66
N ALA A 225 23.48 21.82 9.18
CA ALA A 225 22.53 21.54 10.25
C ALA A 225 21.43 20.60 9.74
N VAL A 226 21.10 19.58 10.54
CA VAL A 226 20.14 18.53 10.17
C VAL A 226 19.03 18.43 11.21
N LYS A 227 17.79 18.29 10.74
CA LYS A 227 16.62 17.91 11.53
C LYS A 227 15.98 16.67 10.93
N ASN A 228 15.81 15.65 11.76
CA ASN A 228 15.24 14.37 11.37
C ASN A 228 13.95 14.07 12.13
N TRP A 229 12.95 13.56 11.43
CA TRP A 229 11.78 12.95 12.02
C TRP A 229 11.75 11.48 11.61
N LEU A 230 11.81 10.59 12.59
CA LEU A 230 12.00 9.16 12.40
C LEU A 230 10.75 8.40 12.86
N PHE A 231 10.27 7.52 12.01
CA PHE A 231 9.25 6.52 12.33
C PHE A 231 9.96 5.18 12.47
N GLN A 232 10.21 4.75 13.71
CA GLN A 232 11.02 3.57 14.01
C GLN A 232 10.20 2.29 13.94
N HIS A 233 10.88 1.16 13.70
CA HIS A 233 10.24 -0.17 13.72
C HIS A 233 9.69 -0.56 15.10
N SER A 234 10.15 0.07 16.19
CA SER A 234 9.57 -0.08 17.53
C SER A 234 8.16 0.51 17.63
N GLY A 235 7.71 1.29 16.63
CA GLY A 235 6.49 2.09 16.68
C GLY A 235 6.72 3.51 17.23
N ASP A 236 7.95 3.83 17.65
CA ASP A 236 8.28 5.14 18.19
C ASP A 236 8.37 6.20 17.07
N PHE A 237 7.81 7.38 17.36
CA PHE A 237 8.02 8.58 16.56
C PHE A 237 9.03 9.50 17.27
N VAL A 238 10.22 9.63 16.70
CA VAL A 238 11.27 10.51 17.23
C VAL A 238 11.36 11.77 16.39
N SER A 239 11.03 12.90 17.01
CA SER A 239 11.05 14.21 16.37
C SER A 239 12.28 15.01 16.78
N ALA A 240 13.01 15.58 15.81
CA ALA A 240 14.11 16.52 16.09
C ALA A 240 13.65 17.86 16.69
N GLY A 241 12.35 18.08 16.80
CA GLY A 241 11.77 19.25 17.45
C GLY A 241 10.43 18.95 18.13
N ASP A 242 9.76 20.00 18.56
CA ASP A 242 8.44 19.90 19.17
C ASP A 242 7.38 19.42 18.16
N VAL A 243 6.39 18.66 18.65
CA VAL A 243 5.22 18.26 17.88
C VAL A 243 4.06 19.14 18.31
N LYS A 244 3.50 19.90 17.37
CA LYS A 244 2.42 20.84 17.64
C LYS A 244 1.12 20.42 16.96
N SER A 245 0.01 20.56 17.67
CA SER A 245 -1.32 20.47 17.06
C SER A 245 -1.57 21.64 16.09
N SER A 246 -2.61 21.54 15.26
CA SER A 246 -3.06 22.66 14.40
C SER A 246 -3.45 23.91 15.19
N SER A 247 -3.85 23.75 16.46
CA SER A 247 -4.11 24.84 17.40
C SER A 247 -2.87 25.36 18.14
N GLY A 248 -1.67 24.85 17.81
CA GLY A 248 -0.40 25.30 18.37
C GLY A 248 -0.03 24.70 19.72
N LYS A 249 -0.74 23.68 20.22
CA LYS A 249 -0.41 23.00 21.47
C LYS A 249 0.82 22.11 21.29
N SER A 250 1.82 22.32 22.14
CA SER A 250 3.11 21.63 22.13
C SER A 250 3.05 20.34 22.95
N LEU A 251 3.62 19.26 22.41
CA LEU A 251 3.83 18.02 23.15
C LEU A 251 4.90 18.20 24.26
N ASN A 252 5.90 19.06 24.04
CA ASN A 252 6.90 19.39 25.07
C ASN A 252 6.30 20.07 26.31
N THR A 253 5.11 20.67 26.19
CA THR A 253 4.38 21.27 27.31
C THR A 253 3.10 20.50 27.66
N ALA A 254 2.92 19.31 27.10
CA ALA A 254 1.76 18.49 27.40
C ALA A 254 1.92 17.89 28.80
N VAL A 255 0.84 17.95 29.59
CA VAL A 255 0.78 17.33 30.91
C VAL A 255 0.46 15.85 30.75
N GLN A 256 1.32 14.98 31.28
CA GLN A 256 1.15 13.53 31.33
C GLN A 256 0.57 13.08 32.68
N PHE A 257 -0.05 11.91 32.73
CA PHE A 257 -0.59 11.36 33.98
C PHE A 257 0.49 11.17 35.06
N SER A 258 1.71 10.83 34.66
CA SER A 258 2.86 10.70 35.56
C SER A 258 3.29 12.01 36.21
N ASP A 259 2.91 13.16 35.64
CA ASP A 259 3.29 14.47 36.18
C ASP A 259 2.39 14.84 37.38
N PHE A 260 1.24 14.18 37.54
CA PHE A 260 0.41 14.31 38.73
C PHE A 260 0.90 13.33 39.81
N GLN A 261 1.08 13.84 41.02
CA GLN A 261 1.46 12.99 42.16
C GLN A 261 0.29 12.83 43.12
N TYR A 262 0.04 11.59 43.51
CA TYR A 262 -0.90 11.24 44.59
C TYR A 262 -0.14 10.66 45.77
N GLN A 263 -0.45 11.11 46.98
CA GLN A 263 0.10 10.57 48.21
C GLN A 263 -0.98 10.52 49.30
N LYS A 264 -1.03 9.39 50.03
CA LYS A 264 -1.86 9.25 51.24
C LYS A 264 -0.97 9.24 52.47
N ILE A 265 -1.21 10.16 53.40
CA ILE A 265 -0.47 10.23 54.68
C ILE A 265 -1.51 10.23 55.80
N GLY A 266 -1.67 9.11 56.49
CA GLY A 266 -2.76 8.94 57.47
C GLY A 266 -4.12 9.21 56.82
N ASN A 267 -4.88 10.16 57.36
CA ASN A 267 -6.20 10.54 56.82
C ASN A 267 -6.12 11.68 55.78
N PHE A 268 -4.92 12.03 55.30
CA PHE A 268 -4.74 13.02 54.23
C PHE A 268 -4.65 12.35 52.87
N GLU A 269 -5.38 12.89 51.90
CA GLU A 269 -5.17 12.65 50.48
C GLU A 269 -4.57 13.89 49.84
N ILE A 270 -3.42 13.73 49.19
CA ILE A 270 -2.60 14.82 48.67
C ILE A 270 -2.48 14.63 47.15
N ARG A 271 -2.86 15.65 46.39
CA ARG A 271 -2.67 15.70 44.93
C ARG A 271 -1.78 16.89 44.58
N ARG A 272 -0.66 16.64 43.93
CA ARG A 272 0.25 17.68 43.42
C ARG A 272 0.18 17.71 41.91
N TYR A 273 0.09 18.92 41.39
CA TYR A 273 -0.04 19.20 39.97
C TYR A 273 1.28 19.74 39.41
N PRO A 274 1.55 19.53 38.11
CA PRO A 274 2.81 19.92 37.48
C PRO A 274 2.98 21.43 37.42
N ASP A 275 1.89 22.18 37.44
CA ASP A 275 1.88 23.64 37.49
C ASP A 275 2.32 24.19 38.86
N GLY A 276 2.42 23.33 39.90
CA GLY A 276 2.77 23.70 41.27
C GLY A 276 1.59 23.82 42.23
N THR A 277 0.37 23.56 41.76
CA THR A 277 -0.82 23.52 42.59
C THR A 277 -0.82 22.24 43.43
N MET A 278 -1.25 22.33 44.68
CA MET A 278 -1.45 21.18 45.57
C MET A 278 -2.84 21.26 46.18
N ILE A 279 -3.51 20.11 46.21
CA ILE A 279 -4.78 19.90 46.89
C ILE A 279 -4.55 18.90 48.00
N GLN A 280 -4.96 19.24 49.21
CA GLN A 280 -4.98 18.32 50.35
C GLN A 280 -6.41 18.18 50.86
N ILE A 281 -6.85 16.94 51.02
CA ILE A 281 -8.11 16.61 51.67
C ILE A 281 -7.76 15.91 52.99
N PHE A 282 -8.37 16.32 54.09
CA PHE A 282 -8.21 15.69 55.39
C PHE A 282 -9.58 15.37 55.98
N ALA A 283 -9.80 14.10 56.31
CA ALA A 283 -11.02 13.67 56.98
C ALA A 283 -10.73 13.28 58.43
N VAL A 284 -11.51 13.80 59.37
CA VAL A 284 -11.41 13.44 60.78
C VAL A 284 -12.80 13.29 61.39
N ASN A 285 -13.02 12.15 62.06
CA ASN A 285 -14.22 11.94 62.85
C ASN A 285 -14.09 12.73 64.15
N VAL A 286 -14.98 13.69 64.35
CA VAL A 286 -15.02 14.48 65.58
C VAL A 286 -16.07 13.87 66.49
N LYS A 287 -15.64 13.41 67.66
CA LYS A 287 -16.55 12.88 68.68
C LYS A 287 -17.39 14.01 69.29
N GLU A 288 -18.58 13.69 69.77
CA GLU A 288 -19.49 14.61 70.46
C GLU A 288 -18.78 15.43 71.56
N ASN A 289 -18.00 14.77 72.43
CA ASN A 289 -17.26 15.44 73.51
C ASN A 289 -16.15 16.40 73.03
N GLN A 290 -15.86 16.41 71.73
CA GLN A 290 -14.94 17.35 71.10
C GLN A 290 -15.69 18.52 70.44
N LEU A 291 -17.02 18.49 70.27
CA LEU A 291 -17.80 19.59 69.66
C LEU A 291 -18.02 20.75 70.65
N THR A 292 -16.93 21.33 71.14
CA THR A 292 -16.95 22.43 72.10
C THR A 292 -17.02 23.78 71.39
N THR A 293 -18.13 24.49 71.58
CA THR A 293 -18.32 25.85 71.05
C THR A 293 -17.20 26.78 71.52
N ASN A 294 -16.66 27.59 70.60
CA ASN A 294 -15.59 28.58 70.80
C ASN A 294 -14.18 28.05 71.16
N GLN A 295 -13.96 26.74 71.26
CA GLN A 295 -12.60 26.23 71.42
C GLN A 295 -11.87 26.17 70.06
N MET A 296 -10.71 26.82 69.98
CA MET A 296 -9.86 26.75 68.80
C MET A 296 -9.11 25.41 68.76
N LYS A 297 -9.15 24.75 67.60
CA LYS A 297 -8.43 23.52 67.30
C LYS A 297 -7.43 23.77 66.19
N LYS A 298 -6.35 23.01 66.20
CA LYS A 298 -5.30 23.07 65.17
C LYS A 298 -4.88 21.67 64.74
N PHE A 299 -4.57 21.52 63.46
CA PHE A 299 -3.83 20.37 62.95
C PHE A 299 -2.76 20.83 61.97
N ASN A 300 -1.73 19.99 61.79
CA ASN A 300 -0.70 20.21 60.78
C ASN A 300 -1.15 19.58 59.46
N TRP A 301 -1.03 20.32 58.36
CA TRP A 301 -1.11 19.73 57.02
C TRP A 301 -0.02 18.67 56.86
N ALA A 302 -0.35 17.56 56.21
CA ALA A 302 0.61 16.48 55.99
C ALA A 302 1.83 16.95 55.17
N VAL A 303 1.62 17.93 54.28
CA VAL A 303 2.67 18.67 53.60
C VAL A 303 2.40 20.16 53.78
N ALA A 304 3.41 20.93 54.19
CA ALA A 304 3.28 22.39 54.26
C ALA A 304 3.14 22.98 52.86
N PHE A 305 2.24 23.95 52.70
CA PHE A 305 2.14 24.78 51.51
C PHE A 305 3.27 25.81 51.49
N VAL A 306 3.54 26.43 50.33
CA VAL A 306 4.49 27.55 50.20
C VAL A 306 3.93 28.80 50.89
N GLU A 307 2.64 29.04 50.71
CA GLU A 307 1.90 30.15 51.31
C GLU A 307 0.64 29.64 52.00
N LYS A 308 -0.07 30.52 52.72
CA LYS A 308 -1.31 30.15 53.41
C LYS A 308 -2.34 29.65 52.39
N PRO A 309 -2.79 28.38 52.45
CA PRO A 309 -3.71 27.84 51.46
C PRO A 309 -5.12 28.42 51.62
N MET A 310 -5.92 28.32 50.57
CA MET A 310 -7.37 28.45 50.68
C MET A 310 -7.91 27.18 51.33
N VAL A 311 -8.75 27.31 52.36
CA VAL A 311 -9.26 26.18 53.13
C VAL A 311 -10.77 26.25 53.26
N TRP A 312 -11.41 25.11 53.03
CA TRP A 312 -12.83 24.89 53.29
C TRP A 312 -12.99 23.71 54.23
N VAL A 313 -14.08 23.72 54.98
CA VAL A 313 -14.47 22.61 55.82
C VAL A 313 -15.95 22.35 55.64
N THR A 314 -16.32 21.07 55.59
CA THR A 314 -17.69 20.61 55.74
C THR A 314 -17.78 19.65 56.92
N ALA A 315 -18.90 19.73 57.64
CA ALA A 315 -19.29 18.75 58.63
C ALA A 315 -20.32 17.84 57.97
N ASN A 316 -19.91 16.61 57.65
CA ASN A 316 -20.83 15.65 57.06
C ASN A 316 -21.38 14.73 58.16
N ALA A 317 -22.67 14.47 58.06
CA ALA A 317 -23.36 13.39 58.74
C ALA A 317 -22.61 12.06 58.53
N THR A 318 -22.34 11.34 59.62
CA THR A 318 -21.86 9.96 59.55
C THR A 318 -23.08 9.10 59.84
N ASP A 319 -23.45 8.16 58.96
CA ASP A 319 -24.63 7.32 59.16
C ASP A 319 -24.60 6.68 60.55
N ASN A 320 -25.58 7.02 61.37
CA ASN A 320 -25.87 6.24 62.56
C ASN A 320 -26.39 4.88 62.06
N ALA A 321 -25.71 3.79 62.42
CA ALA A 321 -25.98 2.42 61.95
C ALA A 321 -27.43 1.91 62.17
N ASN A 322 -28.30 2.72 62.80
CA ASN A 322 -29.66 2.37 63.20
C ASN A 322 -30.76 3.13 62.44
N GLY A 323 -30.45 3.87 61.37
CA GLY A 323 -31.46 4.60 60.57
C GLY A 323 -32.16 5.74 61.32
N ALA A 324 -31.59 6.20 62.44
CA ALA A 324 -32.02 7.40 63.14
C ALA A 324 -31.68 8.64 62.29
N GLN A 325 -32.52 9.68 62.40
CA GLN A 325 -32.32 10.98 61.78
C GLN A 325 -30.85 11.42 61.95
N VAL A 326 -30.15 11.69 60.83
CA VAL A 326 -28.76 12.16 60.89
C VAL A 326 -28.80 13.68 61.02
N ASP A 327 -28.99 14.14 62.24
CA ASP A 327 -28.94 15.57 62.54
C ASP A 327 -27.51 16.08 62.31
N ILE A 328 -27.35 16.98 61.34
CA ILE A 328 -26.11 17.76 61.17
C ILE A 328 -26.16 18.89 62.19
N GLY A 329 -25.93 18.53 63.46
CA GLY A 329 -25.90 19.45 64.58
C GLY A 329 -24.55 20.17 64.77
N ALA A 330 -23.62 20.10 63.82
CA ALA A 330 -22.27 20.63 63.97
C ALA A 330 -21.91 21.68 62.92
N LEU A 331 -21.41 22.84 63.40
CA LEU A 331 -20.78 23.86 62.57
C LEU A 331 -19.26 23.68 62.61
N ALA A 332 -18.61 23.85 61.47
CA ALA A 332 -17.17 23.98 61.39
C ALA A 332 -16.81 25.28 60.68
N GLY A 333 -15.93 26.06 61.29
CA GLY A 333 -15.46 27.32 60.75
C GLY A 333 -13.94 27.37 60.73
N ILE A 334 -13.36 27.76 59.60
CA ILE A 334 -11.91 28.01 59.50
C ILE A 334 -11.60 29.36 60.14
N VAL A 335 -10.61 29.38 61.03
CA VAL A 335 -10.09 30.61 61.64
C VAL A 335 -8.89 31.08 60.81
N ILE A 336 -9.18 31.76 59.69
CA ILE A 336 -8.18 32.11 58.65
C ILE A 336 -7.02 32.97 59.18
N SER A 337 -7.25 33.75 60.24
CA SER A 337 -6.22 34.57 60.92
C SER A 337 -5.12 33.73 61.56
N ASP A 338 -5.45 32.51 61.98
CA ASP A 338 -4.57 31.61 62.73
C ASP A 338 -4.03 30.45 61.89
N CYS A 339 -4.44 30.35 60.62
CA CYS A 339 -3.88 29.41 59.66
C CYS A 339 -2.50 29.88 59.16
N THR A 340 -1.59 28.94 58.99
CA THR A 340 -0.26 29.16 58.39
C THR A 340 -0.08 28.20 57.22
N PRO A 341 1.04 28.27 56.45
CA PRO A 341 1.26 27.31 55.37
C PRO A 341 1.31 25.84 55.84
N ALA A 342 1.64 25.59 57.12
CA ALA A 342 1.70 24.25 57.70
C ALA A 342 0.51 23.90 58.61
N ILE A 343 -0.27 24.89 59.07
CA ILE A 343 -1.27 24.69 60.12
C ILE A 343 -2.64 25.15 59.64
N CYS A 344 -3.65 24.29 59.84
CA CYS A 344 -5.05 24.66 59.76
C CYS A 344 -5.59 24.92 61.17
N ALA A 345 -6.17 26.10 61.38
CA ALA A 345 -6.89 26.45 62.60
C ALA A 345 -8.39 26.50 62.32
N TYR A 346 -9.18 25.84 63.15
CA TYR A 346 -10.63 25.76 62.98
C TYR A 346 -11.34 25.74 64.34
N ARG A 347 -12.61 26.09 64.32
CA ARG A 347 -13.53 25.94 65.45
C ARG A 347 -14.66 25.02 65.04
N THR A 348 -15.13 24.27 66.02
CA THR A 348 -16.37 23.50 65.89
C THR A 348 -17.39 24.05 66.88
N GLY A 349 -18.66 23.98 66.55
CA GLY A 349 -19.74 24.28 67.48
C GLY A 349 -20.87 23.28 67.29
N GLU A 350 -21.57 22.98 68.38
CA GLU A 350 -22.80 22.22 68.33
C GLU A 350 -24.00 23.17 68.31
N ILE A 351 -25.01 22.88 67.48
CA ILE A 351 -26.18 23.74 67.25
C ILE A 351 -27.33 23.38 68.20
N TRP A 352 -27.55 22.07 68.45
CA TRP A 352 -28.78 21.58 69.11
C TRP A 352 -28.55 20.90 70.47
N GLY A 353 -27.31 20.53 70.80
CA GLY A 353 -26.96 19.95 72.10
C GLY A 353 -27.50 18.53 72.34
N ASP A 354 -27.91 17.81 71.28
CA ASP A 354 -28.39 16.43 71.41
C ASP A 354 -27.23 15.43 71.43
N LYS A 355 -27.46 14.29 72.08
CA LYS A 355 -26.47 13.24 72.26
C LYS A 355 -26.42 12.32 71.03
N ASN A 356 -25.23 11.84 70.67
CA ASN A 356 -24.90 10.89 69.58
C ASN A 356 -24.62 11.50 68.19
N HIS A 357 -23.99 12.67 68.13
CA HIS A 357 -23.48 13.25 66.88
C HIS A 357 -21.97 13.03 66.72
N ASN A 358 -21.57 12.20 65.75
CA ASN A 358 -20.16 11.98 65.41
C ASN A 358 -19.89 12.41 63.96
N PRO A 359 -19.90 13.72 63.65
CA PRO A 359 -19.70 14.20 62.28
C PRO A 359 -18.29 13.89 61.78
N THR A 360 -18.21 13.58 60.49
CA THR A 360 -16.94 13.55 59.77
C THR A 360 -16.64 14.96 59.28
N MET A 361 -15.62 15.59 59.83
CA MET A 361 -15.12 16.86 59.32
C MET A 361 -14.19 16.60 58.15
N GLN A 362 -14.52 17.14 56.98
CA GLN A 362 -13.68 17.08 55.79
C GLN A 362 -13.15 18.46 55.47
N PHE A 363 -11.83 18.59 55.52
CA PHE A 363 -11.12 19.80 55.17
C PHE A 363 -10.55 19.65 53.76
N LEU A 364 -10.81 20.63 52.91
CA LEU A 364 -10.20 20.76 51.60
C LEU A 364 -9.29 21.98 51.62
N ALA A 365 -8.04 21.83 51.23
CA ALA A 365 -7.12 22.94 51.03
C ALA A 365 -6.54 22.93 49.62
N ILE A 366 -6.46 24.12 49.03
CA ILE A 366 -5.84 24.36 47.73
C ILE A 366 -4.77 25.44 47.91
N GLY A 367 -3.56 25.18 47.42
CA GLY A 367 -2.43 26.11 47.51
C GLY A 367 -1.26 25.69 46.64
N ARG A 368 -0.06 26.21 46.93
CA ARG A 368 1.17 25.94 46.19
C ARG A 368 2.10 25.00 46.97
N TRP A 369 2.81 24.09 46.28
CA TRP A 369 3.80 23.19 46.90
C TRP A 369 5.23 23.38 46.38
N LYS A 370 5.39 24.20 45.34
CA LYS A 370 6.66 24.57 44.72
C LYS A 370 6.69 26.06 44.43
#